data_AF-A0A7S1EYH0-F1
#
_entry.id   AF-A0A7S1EYH0-F1
#
_cell.length_a   1.000
_cell.length_b   1.000
_cell.length_c   1.000
_cell.angle_alpha   90.00
_cell.angle_beta   90.00
_cell.angle_gamma   90.00
#
_symmetry.space_group_name_H-M   'P 1'
#
loop_
_entity.id
_entity.type
_entity.pdbx_description
1 polymer ?
#
loop_
_entity_poly.entity_id
_entity_poly.type
_entity_poly.pdbx_seq_one_letter_code
_entity_poly.pdbx_strand_id
1 'polypeptide(L)'
;SSEASHKSYCDDELSKANEKKADLESQVATHSSKLEAAVSKSSVLDGEVAELQADLGALSAQQLKMDAMRVDERKIFATTKLDLEQGIAGVQKAMGILREYYGPSFVQQPDAPEVHQSSGGAGTSIIEILEVIESDFSKNLAELSLSESESESSYQKLTQENKVTKVTKEQDVKYKQEESANLKRSSGELTSDRDSANAELSAVVQYLAKLGDMCIVKAETYEEKARRRTAEIAGLREALSILSEGAFLQKPSALRGASIRRH
;
A
#
# COMPACT_ATOMS: atom_id res chain seq x y z
N SER A 1 13.57 -43.01 -48.02
CA SER A 1 12.46 -43.00 -47.04
C SER A 1 12.92 -42.44 -45.69
N SER A 2 13.93 -43.05 -45.04
CA SER A 2 14.44 -42.61 -43.71
C SER A 2 14.86 -41.14 -43.60
N GLU A 3 15.49 -40.57 -44.63
CA GLU A 3 15.99 -39.18 -44.60
C GLU A 3 14.86 -38.14 -44.64
N ALA A 4 13.80 -38.42 -45.42
CA ALA A 4 12.60 -37.57 -45.46
C ALA A 4 11.82 -37.62 -44.14
N SER A 5 11.75 -38.80 -43.51
CA SER A 5 11.13 -38.99 -42.19
C SER A 5 11.92 -38.27 -41.09
N HIS A 6 13.25 -38.32 -41.12
CA HIS A 6 14.11 -37.61 -40.16
C HIS A 6 13.99 -36.09 -40.30
N LYS A 7 13.98 -35.57 -41.54
CA LYS A 7 13.77 -34.14 -41.80
C LYS A 7 12.42 -33.65 -41.27
N SER A 8 11.33 -34.39 -41.55
CA SER A 8 9.99 -34.03 -41.04
C SER A 8 9.96 -33.98 -39.51
N TYR A 9 10.55 -34.99 -38.84
CA TYR A 9 10.66 -35.01 -37.38
C TYR A 9 11.41 -33.80 -36.85
N CYS A 10 12.56 -33.48 -37.46
CA CYS A 10 13.36 -32.33 -37.09
C CYS A 10 12.61 -30.99 -37.27
N ASP A 11 11.94 -30.82 -38.40
CA ASP A 11 11.15 -29.60 -38.68
C ASP A 11 10.01 -29.45 -37.64
N ASP A 12 9.29 -30.55 -37.34
CA ASP A 12 8.18 -30.55 -36.38
C ASP A 12 8.64 -30.27 -34.94
N GLU A 13 9.70 -30.93 -34.47
CA GLU A 13 10.20 -30.79 -33.10
C GLU A 13 10.86 -29.43 -32.86
N LEU A 14 11.59 -28.91 -33.86
CA LEU A 14 12.11 -27.53 -33.79
C LEU A 14 10.97 -26.51 -33.75
N SER A 15 9.89 -26.69 -34.52
CA SER A 15 8.75 -25.78 -34.49
C SER A 15 8.10 -25.75 -33.11
N LYS A 16 7.71 -26.93 -32.58
CA LYS A 16 7.06 -27.04 -31.26
C LYS A 16 7.94 -26.50 -30.13
N ALA A 17 9.24 -26.79 -30.15
CA ALA A 17 10.15 -26.35 -29.11
C ALA A 17 10.37 -24.82 -29.16
N ASN A 18 10.41 -24.21 -30.35
CA ASN A 18 10.48 -22.76 -30.49
C ASN A 18 9.18 -22.06 -30.06
N GLU A 19 8.02 -22.63 -30.39
CA GLU A 19 6.72 -22.13 -29.91
C GLU A 19 6.65 -22.17 -28.38
N LYS A 20 6.97 -23.32 -27.77
CA LYS A 20 6.99 -23.46 -26.30
C LYS A 20 8.02 -22.53 -25.65
N LYS A 21 9.17 -22.30 -26.27
CA LYS A 21 10.16 -21.31 -25.81
C LYS A 21 9.55 -19.90 -25.79
N ALA A 22 8.93 -19.47 -26.89
CA ALA A 22 8.32 -18.15 -27.01
C ALA A 22 7.19 -17.95 -25.98
N ASP A 23 6.35 -18.96 -25.78
CA ASP A 23 5.28 -18.94 -24.77
C ASP A 23 5.85 -18.79 -23.35
N LEU A 24 6.90 -19.53 -23.02
CA LEU A 24 7.54 -19.46 -21.70
C LEU A 24 8.26 -18.13 -21.47
N GLU A 25 8.95 -17.59 -22.49
CA GLU A 25 9.55 -16.25 -22.43
C GLU A 25 8.47 -15.17 -22.17
N SER A 26 7.32 -15.28 -22.84
CA SER A 26 6.17 -14.40 -22.64
C SER A 26 5.58 -14.51 -21.23
N GLN A 27 5.45 -15.74 -20.71
CA GLN A 27 4.99 -15.97 -19.33
C GLN A 27 5.96 -15.38 -18.31
N VAL A 28 7.27 -15.62 -18.45
CA VAL A 28 8.30 -15.05 -17.56
C VAL A 28 8.24 -13.52 -17.57
N ALA A 29 8.15 -12.90 -18.75
CA ALA A 29 8.02 -11.45 -18.87
C ALA A 29 6.73 -10.92 -18.21
N THR A 30 5.61 -11.63 -18.39
CA THR A 30 4.32 -11.28 -17.79
C THR A 30 4.34 -11.40 -16.26
N HIS A 31 4.87 -12.49 -15.73
CA HIS A 31 4.99 -12.67 -14.28
C HIS A 31 5.97 -11.65 -13.66
N SER A 32 7.09 -11.36 -14.33
CA SER A 32 8.05 -10.36 -13.84
C SER A 32 7.43 -8.97 -13.75
N SER A 33 6.72 -8.52 -14.79
CA SER A 33 6.08 -7.20 -14.79
C SER A 33 4.98 -7.08 -13.73
N LYS A 34 4.15 -8.12 -13.54
CA LYS A 34 3.16 -8.16 -12.47
C LYS A 34 3.80 -8.18 -11.08
N LEU A 35 4.91 -8.91 -10.92
CA LEU A 35 5.67 -8.98 -9.68
C LEU A 35 6.21 -7.60 -9.30
N GLU A 36 6.86 -6.91 -10.24
CA GLU A 36 7.37 -5.55 -10.04
C GLU A 36 6.26 -4.57 -9.64
N ALA A 37 5.11 -4.62 -10.31
CA ALA A 37 3.95 -3.80 -9.99
C ALA A 37 3.42 -4.09 -8.57
N ALA A 38 3.27 -5.36 -8.20
CA ALA A 38 2.78 -5.77 -6.89
C ALA A 38 3.74 -5.37 -5.76
N VAL A 39 5.04 -5.59 -5.96
CA VAL A 39 6.09 -5.21 -4.99
C VAL A 39 6.10 -3.69 -4.81
N SER A 40 6.12 -2.93 -5.90
CA SER A 40 6.10 -1.46 -5.87
C SER A 40 4.88 -0.93 -5.11
N LYS A 41 3.67 -1.41 -5.46
CA LYS A 41 2.44 -0.99 -4.78
C LYS A 41 2.43 -1.36 -3.30
N SER A 42 2.89 -2.55 -2.93
CA SER A 42 2.98 -2.96 -1.52
C SER A 42 3.94 -2.07 -0.72
N SER A 43 5.06 -1.67 -1.31
CA SER A 43 6.02 -0.77 -0.67
C SER A 43 5.46 0.63 -0.47
N VAL A 44 4.69 1.15 -1.43
CA VAL A 44 4.00 2.44 -1.29
C VAL A 44 2.98 2.37 -0.15
N LEU A 45 2.14 1.33 -0.11
CA LEU A 45 1.15 1.14 0.95
C LEU A 45 1.80 1.00 2.34
N ASP A 46 2.93 0.30 2.45
CA ASP A 46 3.68 0.21 3.71
C ASP A 46 4.18 1.58 4.18
N GLY A 47 4.65 2.42 3.26
CA GLY A 47 5.05 3.79 3.55
C GLY A 47 3.90 4.65 4.05
N GLU A 48 2.75 4.61 3.35
CA GLU A 48 1.54 5.33 3.76
C GLU A 48 1.01 4.85 5.13
N VAL A 49 1.08 3.55 5.41
CA VAL A 49 0.73 2.99 6.73
C VAL A 49 1.64 3.55 7.82
N ALA A 50 2.96 3.63 7.59
CA ALA A 50 3.90 4.17 8.55
C ALA A 50 3.63 5.66 8.84
N GLU A 51 3.33 6.45 7.80
CA GLU A 51 2.95 7.85 7.94
C GLU A 51 1.64 8.01 8.75
N LEU A 52 0.60 7.25 8.41
CA LEU A 52 -0.67 7.27 9.15
C LEU A 52 -0.51 6.86 10.62
N GLN A 53 0.37 5.90 10.92
CA GLN A 53 0.68 5.50 12.29
C GLN A 53 1.42 6.60 13.06
N ALA A 54 2.37 7.30 12.41
CA ALA A 54 3.05 8.44 13.00
C ALA A 54 2.07 9.59 13.31
N ASP A 55 1.17 9.87 12.36
CA ASP A 55 0.09 10.83 12.51
C ASP A 55 -0.87 10.50 13.65
N LEU A 56 -1.26 9.23 13.79
CA LEU A 56 -2.08 8.77 14.91
C LEU A 56 -1.38 8.98 16.26
N GLY A 57 -0.06 8.74 16.31
CA GLY A 57 0.77 9.02 17.48
C GLY A 57 0.80 10.52 17.81
N ALA A 58 1.02 11.36 16.80
CA ALA A 58 1.03 12.82 16.96
C ALA A 58 -0.35 13.34 17.43
N LEU A 59 -1.44 12.85 16.84
CA LEU A 59 -2.81 13.19 17.21
C LEU A 59 -3.10 12.81 18.67
N SER A 60 -2.68 11.62 19.10
CA SER A 60 -2.82 11.19 20.50
C SER A 60 -2.03 12.07 21.45
N ALA A 61 -0.80 12.45 21.09
CA ALA A 61 0.03 13.33 21.92
C ALA A 61 -0.57 14.75 22.00
N GLN A 62 -1.13 15.26 20.91
CA GLN A 62 -1.83 16.54 20.90
C GLN A 62 -3.07 16.52 21.79
N GLN A 63 -3.88 15.45 21.73
CA GLN A 63 -5.06 15.30 22.58
C GLN A 63 -4.66 15.30 24.07
N LEU A 64 -3.61 14.57 24.45
CA LEU A 64 -3.13 14.56 25.85
C LEU A 64 -2.73 15.96 26.35
N LYS A 65 -2.09 16.77 25.49
CA LYS A 65 -1.74 18.16 25.82
C LYS A 65 -2.99 19.02 26.00
N MET A 66 -3.97 18.89 25.11
CA MET A 66 -5.24 19.60 25.23
C MET A 66 -5.99 19.22 26.51
N ASP A 67 -6.06 17.92 26.83
CA ASP A 67 -6.74 17.42 28.01
C ASP A 67 -6.10 17.98 29.29
N ALA A 68 -4.76 18.04 29.33
CA ALA A 68 -4.02 18.63 30.44
C ALA A 68 -4.32 20.14 30.59
N MET A 69 -4.23 20.91 29.49
CA MET A 69 -4.57 22.33 29.49
C MET A 69 -6.01 22.56 29.97
N ARG A 70 -6.96 21.73 29.55
CA ARG A 70 -8.36 21.84 29.95
C ARG A 70 -8.58 21.57 31.44
N VAL A 71 -7.77 20.72 32.07
CA VAL A 71 -7.81 20.53 33.52
C VAL A 71 -7.29 21.77 34.24
N ASP A 72 -6.17 22.34 33.77
CA ASP A 72 -5.57 23.52 34.37
C ASP A 72 -6.44 24.78 34.20
N GLU A 73 -6.98 25.00 33.00
CA GLU A 73 -7.91 26.10 32.70
C GLU A 73 -9.14 26.06 33.60
N ARG A 74 -9.79 24.90 33.76
CA ARG A 74 -10.96 24.75 34.64
C ARG A 74 -10.62 25.07 36.09
N LYS A 75 -9.44 24.69 36.55
CA LYS A 75 -8.99 24.97 37.92
C LYS A 75 -8.76 26.47 38.13
N ILE A 76 -8.10 27.12 37.16
CA ILE A 76 -7.87 28.57 37.19
C ILE A 76 -9.22 29.30 37.17
N PHE A 77 -10.10 28.95 36.22
CA PHE A 77 -11.45 29.51 36.12
C PHE A 77 -12.22 29.40 37.44
N ALA A 78 -12.28 28.20 38.03
CA ALA A 78 -13.01 27.98 39.29
C ALA A 78 -12.49 28.85 40.44
N THR A 79 -11.16 29.01 40.53
CA THR A 79 -10.53 29.83 41.57
C THR A 79 -10.79 31.31 41.35
N THR A 80 -10.50 31.81 40.13
CA THR A 80 -10.66 33.24 39.80
C THR A 80 -12.13 33.67 39.86
N LYS A 81 -13.06 32.80 39.44
CA LYS A 81 -14.49 33.04 39.58
C LYS A 81 -14.89 33.23 41.03
N LEU A 82 -14.45 32.33 41.92
CA LEU A 82 -14.74 32.43 43.34
C LEU A 82 -14.19 33.73 43.95
N ASP A 83 -12.95 34.08 43.62
CA ASP A 83 -12.30 35.30 44.11
C ASP A 83 -13.05 36.57 43.66
N LEU A 84 -13.49 36.61 42.40
CA LEU A 84 -14.29 37.72 41.86
C LEU A 84 -15.67 37.80 42.54
N GLU A 85 -16.36 36.68 42.72
CA GLU A 85 -17.66 36.63 43.41
C GLU A 85 -17.54 37.10 44.87
N GLN A 86 -16.50 36.66 45.58
CA GLN A 86 -16.22 37.12 46.94
C GLN A 86 -15.84 38.61 46.97
N GLY A 87 -15.06 39.08 46.01
CA GLY A 87 -14.71 40.49 45.84
C GLY A 87 -15.94 41.37 45.67
N ILE A 88 -16.84 41.01 44.75
CA ILE A 88 -18.11 41.71 44.51
C ILE A 88 -18.95 41.75 45.80
N ALA A 89 -19.15 40.61 46.44
CA ALA A 89 -19.93 40.54 47.69
C ALA A 89 -19.30 41.37 48.82
N GLY A 90 -17.97 41.44 48.90
CA GLY A 90 -17.26 42.28 49.86
C GLY A 90 -17.45 43.77 49.60
N VAL A 91 -17.32 44.19 48.34
CA VAL A 91 -17.51 45.58 47.92
C VAL A 91 -18.96 46.03 48.18
N GLN A 92 -19.94 45.20 47.83
CA GLN A 92 -21.37 45.48 48.08
C GLN A 92 -21.67 45.65 49.58
N LYS A 93 -21.10 44.81 50.45
CA LYS A 93 -21.23 44.96 51.90
C LYS A 93 -20.61 46.27 52.40
N ALA A 94 -19.42 46.60 51.94
CA ALA A 94 -18.73 47.85 52.31
C ALA A 94 -19.54 49.07 51.88
N MET A 95 -20.06 49.09 50.65
CA MET A 95 -20.95 50.14 50.16
C MET A 95 -22.22 50.26 51.00
N GLY A 96 -22.83 49.14 51.41
CA GLY A 96 -23.99 49.13 52.30
C GLY A 96 -23.72 49.83 53.63
N ILE A 97 -22.62 49.48 54.29
CA ILE A 97 -22.19 50.09 55.57
C ILE A 97 -21.88 51.59 55.39
N LEU A 98 -21.16 51.96 54.33
CA LEU A 98 -20.82 53.36 54.06
C LEU A 98 -22.06 54.20 53.77
N ARG A 99 -23.02 53.69 53.01
CA ARG A 99 -24.30 54.37 52.77
C ARG A 99 -25.12 54.54 54.04
N GLU A 100 -25.10 53.57 54.94
CA GLU A 100 -25.76 53.68 56.25
C GLU A 100 -25.10 54.74 57.14
N TYR A 101 -23.76 54.80 57.16
CA TYR A 101 -23.00 55.76 57.98
C TYR A 101 -23.02 57.19 57.44
N TYR A 102 -22.88 57.38 56.12
CA TYR A 102 -22.78 58.71 55.49
C TYR A 102 -24.11 59.21 54.91
N GLY A 103 -25.14 58.37 54.80
CA GLY A 103 -26.45 58.70 54.21
C GLY A 103 -27.24 59.79 54.94
N PRO A 104 -27.32 59.80 56.30
CA PRO A 104 -28.02 60.85 57.04
C PRO A 104 -27.36 62.23 56.92
N SER A 105 -26.03 62.28 56.76
CA SER A 105 -25.25 63.51 56.56
C SER A 105 -25.46 64.16 55.18
N PHE A 106 -26.16 63.48 54.26
CA PHE A 106 -26.45 63.93 52.90
C PHE A 106 -27.67 64.87 52.83
N VAL A 107 -28.50 64.88 53.87
CA VAL A 107 -29.64 65.80 54.01
C VAL A 107 -29.19 66.94 54.93
N GLN A 108 -29.11 68.15 54.39
CA GLN A 108 -28.82 69.37 55.15
C GLN A 108 -29.67 69.42 56.42
N GLN A 109 -29.05 69.29 57.59
CA GLN A 109 -29.69 69.61 58.86
C GLN A 109 -28.72 70.40 59.75
N PRO A 110 -29.15 71.54 60.33
CA PRO A 110 -28.27 72.37 61.14
C PRO A 110 -28.07 71.79 62.56
N ASP A 111 -26.79 71.78 62.95
CA ASP A 111 -26.13 71.72 64.27
C ASP A 111 -26.74 70.90 65.45
N ALA A 112 -25.99 69.87 65.88
CA ALA A 112 -25.86 69.41 67.28
C ALA A 112 -24.55 68.59 67.48
N PRO A 113 -24.02 68.42 68.71
CA PRO A 113 -22.60 68.59 69.03
C PRO A 113 -21.68 67.35 68.86
N GLU A 114 -20.39 67.67 68.81
CA GLU A 114 -19.16 66.88 68.66
C GLU A 114 -19.20 65.40 69.07
N VAL A 115 -19.56 64.53 68.12
CA VAL A 115 -19.01 63.18 68.00
C VAL A 115 -18.74 62.91 66.52
N HIS A 116 -17.47 63.08 66.10
CA HIS A 116 -16.95 62.83 64.75
C HIS A 116 -17.87 63.28 63.58
N GLN A 117 -17.92 64.58 63.29
CA GLN A 117 -18.52 65.08 62.05
C GLN A 117 -17.81 64.47 60.84
N SER A 118 -18.55 63.70 60.05
CA SER A 118 -18.10 63.21 58.74
C SER A 118 -17.89 64.39 57.79
N SER A 119 -16.67 64.61 57.31
CA SER A 119 -16.42 65.51 56.16
C SER A 119 -17.25 65.03 54.97
N GLY A 120 -18.39 65.68 54.70
CA GLY A 120 -19.43 65.22 53.77
C GLY A 120 -18.99 65.00 52.32
N GLY A 121 -17.82 65.49 51.91
CA GLY A 121 -17.25 65.23 50.59
C GLY A 121 -16.45 63.94 50.45
N ALA A 122 -15.84 63.43 51.53
CA ALA A 122 -14.91 62.29 51.45
C ALA A 122 -15.64 60.94 51.34
N GLY A 123 -16.81 60.79 51.97
CA GLY A 123 -17.60 59.55 51.94
C GLY A 123 -18.19 59.25 50.56
N THR A 124 -18.66 60.29 49.85
CA THR A 124 -19.21 60.17 48.49
C THR A 124 -18.17 59.67 47.50
N SER A 125 -16.96 60.23 47.53
CA SER A 125 -15.86 59.79 46.65
C SER A 125 -15.43 58.34 46.91
N ILE A 126 -15.48 57.86 48.16
CA ILE A 126 -15.15 56.46 48.48
C ILE A 126 -16.23 55.50 47.95
N ILE A 127 -17.51 55.86 48.08
CA ILE A 127 -18.62 55.05 47.53
C ILE A 127 -18.52 54.99 46.00
N GLU A 128 -18.27 56.11 45.33
CA GLU A 128 -18.08 56.14 43.86
C GLU A 128 -16.91 55.24 43.41
N ILE A 129 -15.78 55.25 44.13
CA ILE A 129 -14.65 54.37 43.82
C ILE A 129 -15.03 52.90 44.01
N LEU A 130 -15.78 52.56 45.07
CA LEU A 130 -16.24 51.19 45.30
C LEU A 130 -17.25 50.74 44.24
N GLU A 131 -18.13 51.63 43.76
CA GLU A 131 -19.04 51.36 42.65
C GLU A 131 -18.29 51.05 41.34
N VAL A 132 -17.20 51.79 41.06
CA VAL A 132 -16.33 51.49 39.91
C VAL A 132 -15.66 50.11 40.07
N ILE A 133 -15.14 49.80 41.27
CA ILE A 133 -14.52 48.49 41.53
C ILE A 133 -15.54 47.35 41.38
N GLU A 134 -16.77 47.51 41.89
CA GLU A 134 -17.85 46.52 41.72
C GLU A 134 -18.16 46.30 40.23
N SER A 135 -18.27 47.40 39.47
CA SER A 135 -18.51 47.34 38.02
C SER A 135 -17.39 46.58 37.31
N ASP A 136 -16.13 46.85 37.65
CA ASP A 136 -14.98 46.23 37.00
C ASP A 136 -14.85 44.74 37.39
N PHE A 137 -15.09 44.36 38.64
CA PHE A 137 -15.16 42.95 39.02
C PHE A 137 -16.30 42.21 38.33
N SER A 138 -17.47 42.85 38.19
CA SER A 138 -18.62 42.26 37.50
C SER A 138 -18.35 42.07 36.00
N LYS A 139 -17.69 43.04 35.35
CA LYS A 139 -17.23 42.91 33.96
C LYS A 139 -16.22 41.79 33.81
N ASN A 140 -15.20 41.75 34.66
CA ASN A 140 -14.18 40.70 34.64
C ASN A 140 -14.79 39.31 34.83
N LEU A 141 -15.77 39.17 35.73
CA LEU A 141 -16.47 37.89 35.95
C LEU A 141 -17.28 37.46 34.71
N ALA A 142 -17.94 38.41 34.04
CA ALA A 142 -18.65 38.14 32.79
C ALA A 142 -17.69 37.74 31.67
N GLU A 143 -16.60 38.48 31.47
CA GLU A 143 -15.56 38.18 30.48
C GLU A 143 -14.91 36.82 30.74
N LEU A 144 -14.56 36.51 31.99
CA LEU A 144 -14.00 35.23 32.40
C LEU A 144 -14.97 34.08 32.09
N SER A 145 -16.27 34.26 32.37
CA SER A 145 -17.30 33.24 32.11
C SER A 145 -17.52 33.02 30.62
N LEU A 146 -17.50 34.08 29.81
CA LEU A 146 -17.58 33.99 28.36
C LEU A 146 -16.36 33.27 27.79
N SER A 147 -15.15 33.67 28.20
CA SER A 147 -13.89 33.06 27.75
C SER A 147 -13.81 31.57 28.10
N GLU A 148 -14.26 31.18 29.30
CA GLU A 148 -14.33 29.77 29.70
C GLU A 148 -15.32 28.99 28.82
N SER A 149 -16.51 29.55 28.55
CA SER A 149 -17.51 28.90 27.71
C SER A 149 -17.03 28.72 26.27
N GLU A 150 -16.33 29.70 25.72
CA GLU A 150 -15.73 29.62 24.37
C GLU A 150 -14.60 28.59 24.31
N SER A 151 -13.75 28.56 25.34
CA SER A 151 -12.65 27.61 25.46
C SER A 151 -13.17 26.17 25.60
N GLU A 152 -14.20 25.94 26.42
CA GLU A 152 -14.83 24.64 26.58
C GLU A 152 -15.50 24.16 25.28
N SER A 153 -16.24 25.03 24.60
CA SER A 153 -16.87 24.72 23.31
C SER A 153 -15.83 24.35 22.25
N SER A 154 -14.75 25.13 22.15
CA SER A 154 -13.65 24.88 21.21
C SER A 154 -12.95 23.55 21.50
N TYR A 155 -12.67 23.27 22.77
CA TYR A 155 -12.10 22.01 23.21
C TYR A 155 -12.99 20.81 22.87
N GLN A 156 -14.29 20.89 23.13
CA GLN A 156 -15.23 19.80 22.84
C GLN A 156 -15.32 19.53 21.33
N LYS A 157 -15.41 20.60 20.53
CA LYS A 157 -15.42 20.50 19.06
C LYS A 157 -14.16 19.83 18.54
N LEU A 158 -12.98 20.34 18.92
CA LEU A 158 -11.71 19.80 18.46
C LEU A 158 -11.49 18.36 18.95
N THR A 159 -11.90 18.03 20.18
CA THR A 159 -11.85 16.66 20.69
C THR A 159 -12.74 15.71 19.87
N GLN A 160 -13.92 16.15 19.45
CA GLN A 160 -14.80 15.36 18.59
C GLN A 160 -14.22 15.18 17.19
N GLU A 161 -13.67 16.25 16.60
CA GLU A 161 -12.97 16.20 15.30
C GLU A 161 -11.76 15.26 15.35
N ASN A 162 -10.98 15.30 16.43
CA ASN A 162 -9.86 14.40 16.66
C ASN A 162 -10.31 12.93 16.77
N LYS A 163 -11.44 12.66 17.45
CA LYS A 163 -12.00 11.29 17.51
C LYS A 163 -12.39 10.76 16.14
N VAL A 164 -13.09 11.57 15.34
CA VAL A 164 -13.47 11.17 13.97
C VAL A 164 -12.23 10.94 13.13
N THR A 165 -11.27 11.88 13.16
CA THR A 165 -10.00 11.77 12.43
C THR A 165 -9.24 10.51 12.83
N LYS A 166 -9.17 10.21 14.13
CA LYS A 166 -8.52 9.01 14.66
C LYS A 166 -9.15 7.74 14.08
N VAL A 167 -10.48 7.61 14.16
CA VAL A 167 -11.20 6.42 13.66
C VAL A 167 -11.00 6.25 12.16
N THR A 168 -11.08 7.33 11.39
CA THR A 168 -10.84 7.29 9.94
C THR A 168 -9.42 6.82 9.63
N LYS A 169 -8.40 7.40 10.26
CA LYS A 169 -7.00 7.01 10.04
C LYS A 169 -6.72 5.57 10.49
N GLU A 170 -7.29 5.12 11.61
CA GLU A 170 -7.18 3.72 12.07
C GLU A 170 -7.78 2.75 11.05
N GLN A 171 -8.91 3.11 10.46
CA GLN A 171 -9.56 2.31 9.43
C GLN A 171 -8.75 2.27 8.13
N ASP A 172 -8.16 3.40 7.72
CA ASP A 172 -7.26 3.47 6.57
C ASP A 172 -5.99 2.63 6.78
N VAL A 173 -5.39 2.69 7.97
CA VAL A 173 -4.25 1.82 8.33
C VAL A 173 -4.64 0.36 8.16
N LYS A 174 -5.79 -0.05 8.68
CA LYS A 174 -6.25 -1.45 8.58
C LYS A 174 -6.41 -1.88 7.12
N TYR A 175 -7.13 -1.10 6.32
CA TYR A 175 -7.38 -1.47 4.92
C TYR A 175 -6.10 -1.51 4.09
N LYS A 176 -5.21 -0.52 4.25
CA LYS A 176 -3.93 -0.47 3.52
C LYS A 176 -2.99 -1.60 3.96
N GLN A 177 -2.98 -1.96 5.24
CA GLN A 177 -2.22 -3.11 5.74
C GLN A 177 -2.73 -4.42 5.14
N GLU A 178 -4.04 -4.63 5.10
CA GLU A 178 -4.64 -5.81 4.48
C GLU A 178 -4.31 -5.88 2.98
N GLU A 179 -4.41 -4.76 2.25
CA GLU A 179 -4.06 -4.70 0.83
C GLU A 179 -2.56 -4.96 0.59
N SER A 180 -1.67 -4.36 1.39
CA SER A 180 -0.22 -4.62 1.32
C SER A 180 0.10 -6.10 1.56
N ALA A 181 -0.53 -6.72 2.56
CA ALA A 181 -0.35 -8.14 2.86
C ALA A 181 -0.84 -9.04 1.70
N ASN A 182 -1.97 -8.70 1.07
CA ASN A 182 -2.49 -9.42 -0.08
C ASN A 182 -1.56 -9.29 -1.31
N LEU A 183 -1.04 -8.09 -1.58
CA LEU A 183 -0.08 -7.88 -2.66
C LEU A 183 1.21 -8.67 -2.41
N LYS A 184 1.73 -8.70 -1.18
CA LYS A 184 2.91 -9.50 -0.82
C LYS A 184 2.68 -11.00 -1.01
N ARG A 185 1.50 -11.52 -0.68
CA ARG A 185 1.13 -12.90 -0.98
C ARG A 185 1.14 -13.16 -2.49
N SER A 186 0.49 -12.29 -3.26
CA SER A 186 0.46 -12.40 -4.73
C SER A 186 1.85 -12.29 -5.35
N SER A 187 2.72 -11.43 -4.83
CA SER A 187 4.14 -11.37 -5.22
C SER A 187 4.87 -12.70 -4.97
N GLY A 188 4.59 -13.38 -3.85
CA GLY A 188 5.15 -14.70 -3.57
C GLY A 188 4.70 -15.75 -4.58
N GLU A 189 3.41 -15.78 -4.93
CA GLU A 189 2.84 -16.68 -5.95
C GLU A 189 3.46 -16.39 -7.34
N LEU A 190 3.47 -15.12 -7.76
CA LEU A 190 4.07 -14.70 -9.04
C LEU A 190 5.57 -15.02 -9.13
N THR A 191 6.28 -14.95 -8.01
CA THR A 191 7.70 -15.34 -7.95
C THR A 191 7.85 -16.84 -8.22
N SER A 192 7.03 -17.67 -7.57
CA SER A 192 7.02 -19.13 -7.78
C SER A 192 6.66 -19.51 -9.21
N ASP A 193 5.65 -18.86 -9.80
CA ASP A 193 5.22 -19.10 -11.18
C ASP A 193 6.31 -18.71 -12.18
N ARG A 194 6.92 -17.53 -12.00
CA ARG A 194 8.06 -17.06 -12.82
C ARG A 194 9.22 -18.05 -12.74
N ASP A 195 9.56 -18.53 -11.55
CA ASP A 195 10.70 -19.43 -11.34
C ASP A 195 10.44 -20.81 -11.97
N SER A 196 9.20 -21.30 -11.89
CA SER A 196 8.79 -22.54 -12.55
C SER A 196 8.85 -22.40 -14.07
N ALA A 197 8.32 -21.30 -14.63
CA ALA A 197 8.39 -21.02 -16.06
C ALA A 197 9.84 -20.85 -16.55
N ASN A 198 10.71 -20.22 -15.76
CA ASN A 198 12.14 -20.10 -16.06
C ASN A 198 12.86 -21.45 -16.06
N ALA A 199 12.50 -22.35 -15.13
CA ALA A 199 13.05 -23.71 -15.09
C ALA A 199 12.63 -24.51 -16.33
N GLU A 200 11.35 -24.44 -16.72
CA GLU A 200 10.87 -25.04 -17.98
C GLU A 200 11.57 -24.43 -19.20
N LEU A 201 11.70 -23.09 -19.24
CA LEU A 201 12.35 -22.38 -20.34
C LEU A 201 13.79 -22.85 -20.50
N SER A 202 14.51 -22.97 -19.40
CA SER A 202 15.89 -23.48 -19.37
C SER A 202 15.97 -24.90 -19.93
N ALA A 203 15.01 -25.77 -19.57
CA ALA A 203 14.94 -27.13 -20.09
C ALA A 203 14.64 -27.16 -21.61
N VAL A 204 13.72 -26.32 -22.08
CA VAL A 204 13.38 -26.20 -23.51
C VAL A 204 14.56 -25.65 -24.31
N VAL A 205 15.29 -24.66 -23.79
CA VAL A 205 16.51 -24.13 -24.42
C VAL A 205 17.58 -25.22 -24.52
N GLN A 206 17.77 -26.04 -23.49
CA GLN A 206 18.67 -27.19 -23.56
C GLN A 206 18.21 -28.25 -24.57
N TYR A 207 16.90 -28.49 -24.69
CA TYR A 207 16.35 -29.41 -25.69
C TYR A 207 16.56 -28.88 -27.12
N LEU A 208 16.30 -27.59 -27.35
CA LEU A 208 16.57 -26.92 -28.62
C LEU A 208 18.05 -27.02 -29.03
N ALA A 209 18.99 -26.90 -28.09
CA ALA A 209 20.41 -27.09 -28.37
C ALA A 209 20.72 -28.51 -28.88
N LYS A 210 20.16 -29.54 -28.21
CA LYS A 210 20.31 -30.94 -28.64
C LYS A 210 19.65 -31.22 -29.99
N LEU A 211 18.46 -30.65 -30.23
CA LEU A 211 17.82 -30.71 -31.55
C LEU A 211 18.68 -30.01 -32.60
N GLY A 212 19.30 -28.88 -32.27
CA GLY A 212 20.27 -28.21 -33.12
C GLY A 212 21.40 -29.14 -33.55
N ASP A 213 22.02 -29.85 -32.60
CA ASP A 213 23.10 -30.80 -32.87
C ASP A 213 22.66 -31.99 -33.75
N MET A 214 21.41 -32.45 -33.59
CA MET A 214 20.85 -33.60 -34.32
C MET A 214 20.32 -33.25 -35.72
N CYS A 215 19.68 -32.08 -35.84
CA CYS A 215 18.85 -31.71 -36.97
C CYS A 215 19.50 -30.68 -37.91
N ILE A 216 20.44 -29.88 -37.42
CA ILE A 216 21.22 -28.97 -38.26
C ILE A 216 22.38 -29.79 -38.84
N VAL A 217 22.17 -30.31 -40.05
CA VAL A 217 23.20 -31.03 -40.80
C VAL A 217 24.44 -30.14 -40.93
N LYS A 218 25.55 -30.48 -40.25
CA LYS A 218 26.87 -29.96 -40.63
C LYS A 218 27.03 -30.22 -42.12
N ALA A 219 27.26 -29.16 -42.90
CA ALA A 219 27.45 -29.31 -44.33
C ALA A 219 28.59 -30.30 -44.60
N GLU A 220 28.26 -31.55 -44.95
CA GLU A 220 29.23 -32.50 -45.51
C GLU A 220 29.93 -31.79 -46.67
N THR A 221 31.25 -31.89 -46.70
CA THR A 221 32.04 -31.30 -47.78
C THR A 221 31.56 -31.86 -49.12
N TYR A 222 31.65 -31.07 -50.19
CA TYR A 222 31.25 -31.54 -51.53
C TYR A 222 31.96 -32.85 -51.90
N GLU A 223 33.22 -33.01 -51.47
CA GLU A 223 34.01 -34.21 -51.69
C GLU A 223 33.43 -35.46 -51.01
N GLU A 224 32.94 -35.36 -49.78
CA GLU A 224 32.32 -36.48 -49.06
C GLU A 224 30.99 -36.88 -49.70
N LYS A 225 30.17 -35.90 -50.09
CA LYS A 225 28.92 -36.15 -50.83
C LYS A 225 29.19 -36.80 -52.18
N ALA A 226 30.16 -36.29 -52.93
CA ALA A 226 30.55 -36.84 -54.23
C ALA A 226 31.10 -38.26 -54.10
N ARG A 227 31.95 -38.52 -53.10
CA ARG A 227 32.49 -39.86 -52.83
C ARG A 227 31.38 -40.86 -52.50
N ARG A 228 30.44 -40.50 -51.63
CA ARG A 228 29.34 -41.38 -51.23
C ARG A 228 28.41 -41.69 -52.41
N ARG A 229 28.05 -40.68 -53.21
CA ARG A 229 27.27 -40.86 -54.44
C ARG A 229 28.00 -41.72 -55.48
N THR A 230 29.32 -41.55 -55.60
CA THR A 230 30.12 -42.35 -56.54
C THR A 230 30.19 -43.82 -56.10
N ALA A 231 30.40 -44.06 -54.80
CA ALA A 231 30.34 -45.41 -54.22
C ALA A 231 28.96 -46.05 -54.38
N GLU A 232 27.88 -45.29 -54.17
CA GLU A 232 26.51 -45.75 -54.37
C GLU A 232 26.23 -46.08 -55.84
N ILE A 233 26.63 -45.22 -56.79
CA ILE A 233 26.52 -45.49 -58.24
C ILE A 233 27.32 -46.74 -58.63
N ALA A 234 28.52 -46.93 -58.08
CA ALA A 234 29.34 -48.10 -58.35
C ALA A 234 28.66 -49.38 -57.85
N GLY A 235 28.16 -49.40 -56.61
CA GLY A 235 27.42 -50.54 -56.06
C GLY A 235 26.12 -50.83 -56.81
N LEU A 236 25.38 -49.80 -57.23
CA LEU A 236 24.18 -49.95 -58.06
C LEU A 236 24.51 -50.54 -59.44
N ARG A 237 25.63 -50.17 -60.05
CA ARG A 237 26.11 -50.74 -61.32
C ARG A 237 26.56 -52.18 -61.17
N GLU A 238 27.25 -52.51 -60.09
CA GLU A 238 27.67 -53.88 -59.79
C GLU A 238 26.45 -54.79 -59.56
N ALA A 239 25.48 -54.34 -58.78
CA ALA A 239 24.20 -55.03 -58.61
C ALA A 239 23.47 -55.22 -59.95
N LEU A 240 23.44 -54.20 -60.81
CA LEU A 240 22.88 -54.29 -62.16
C LEU A 240 23.61 -55.34 -63.01
N SER A 241 24.94 -55.37 -62.96
CA SER A 241 25.76 -56.35 -63.70
C SER A 241 25.44 -57.78 -63.26
N ILE A 242 25.42 -58.03 -61.95
CA ILE A 242 25.09 -59.34 -61.37
C ILE A 242 23.67 -59.78 -61.77
N LEU A 243 22.70 -58.87 -61.75
CA LEU A 243 21.33 -59.16 -62.17
C LEU A 243 21.22 -59.43 -63.68
N SER A 244 22.05 -58.77 -64.50
CA SER A 244 22.08 -58.98 -65.95
C SER A 244 22.79 -60.29 -66.34
N GLU A 245 23.80 -60.72 -65.58
CA GLU A 245 24.49 -61.99 -65.79
C GLU A 245 23.69 -63.18 -65.23
N GLY A 246 22.96 -62.99 -64.13
CA GLY A 246 22.07 -64.01 -63.54
C GLY A 246 20.81 -64.32 -64.36
N ALA A 247 20.36 -63.41 -65.22
CA ALA A 247 19.20 -63.62 -66.09
C ALA A 247 19.48 -64.60 -67.26
N PHE A 248 20.74 -64.98 -67.51
CA PHE A 248 21.12 -65.84 -68.64
C PHE A 248 21.14 -67.36 -68.31
N LEU A 249 20.75 -67.78 -67.10
CA LEU A 249 20.80 -69.19 -66.67
C LEU A 249 19.44 -69.90 -66.51
N GLN A 250 18.33 -69.35 -67.03
CA GLN A 250 17.11 -70.15 -67.23
C GLN A 250 17.19 -70.91 -68.57
N LYS A 251 17.89 -72.05 -68.58
CA LYS A 251 17.69 -73.09 -69.60
C LYS A 251 16.43 -73.91 -69.29
N PRO A 252 15.65 -74.33 -70.31
CA PRO A 252 14.36 -75.01 -70.11
C PRO A 252 14.56 -76.47 -69.69
N SER A 253 13.96 -76.86 -68.57
CA SER A 253 13.93 -78.25 -68.11
C SER A 253 12.75 -78.99 -68.76
N ALA A 254 13.06 -79.87 -69.71
CA ALA A 254 12.12 -80.81 -70.30
C ALA A 254 11.54 -81.77 -69.26
N LEU A 255 10.21 -81.78 -69.10
CA LEU A 255 9.47 -82.74 -68.29
C LEU A 255 9.33 -84.07 -69.05
N ARG A 256 10.07 -85.09 -68.63
CA ARG A 256 9.83 -86.49 -69.02
C ARG A 256 8.59 -87.02 -68.28
N GLY A 257 7.47 -87.14 -68.98
CA GLY A 257 6.34 -87.98 -68.58
C GLY A 257 6.36 -89.28 -69.36
N ALA A 258 6.55 -90.41 -68.69
CA ALA A 258 6.37 -91.74 -69.26
C ALA A 258 4.92 -92.22 -69.03
N SER A 259 4.26 -92.80 -70.05
CA SER A 259 3.65 -94.15 -69.99
C SER A 259 2.73 -94.49 -71.20
N ILE A 260 3.19 -95.43 -72.04
CA ILE A 260 2.53 -96.71 -72.45
C ILE A 260 1.31 -96.77 -73.44
N ARG A 261 1.47 -97.69 -74.43
CA ARG A 261 0.53 -98.55 -75.24
C ARG A 261 -0.16 -97.96 -76.49
N ARG A 262 0.15 -98.49 -77.69
CA ARG A 262 -0.42 -99.68 -78.41
C ARG A 262 -1.83 -99.44 -78.99
N HIS A 263 -1.91 -99.20 -80.29
CA HIS A 263 -2.34 -100.18 -81.30
C HIS A 263 -1.84 -99.73 -82.68
#